data_AF-A0A657B675-F1
#
_entry.id   AF-A0A657B675-F1
#
_cell.length_a   1.000
_cell.length_b   1.000
_cell.length_c   1.000
_cell.angle_alpha   90.00
_cell.angle_beta   90.00
_cell.angle_gamma   90.00
#
_symmetry.space_group_name_H-M   'P 1'
#
loop_
_entity.id
_entity.type
_entity.pdbx_description
1 polymer ?
#
loop_
_entity_poly.entity_id
_entity_poly.type
_entity_poly.pdbx_seq_one_letter_code
_entity_poly.pdbx_strand_id
1 'polypeptide(L)'
;MIKDAQALQENEDSNWQVYRRLLVYLKPLKFFFALSVLGNFIYAGASAAMVQALEYVIKTVENPTPEGRIMLPALILGLFAMRGLGGFLGGYYIAYVGRNIVHQMRLNIFDSYLKLPTAFFDSNSSGHLISRITYNVEQVSSATTDAITVSIREGLTVLFLLGVMVHANWKLTLIFLSLGPLIGFVLSYVSKRFRKLSKRIMSSVGDVTHVTSEVVTGYKVVRIFGGEEYEQERFLDSSKYNLVQSLKMELTKMVSTPVIQLLVALSVSILIWLALAPDVRGDMTAATFVVIITAASTMAKPIRQLTQINEKIQRGVAAARDLFAVMDADPEEDKGEKVLEKVTGRIEFKDVRFRYPTSEQDVLKQFNLTIEPGQTVALVGRSGSGKSTVANLLPRFYEPSAGSIELDGVPLADYTLRSLRDQIGLVTQHV
;
A
#
# COMPACT_ATOMS: atom_id res chain seq x y z
N MET A 1 17.58 28.56 -8.38
CA MET A 1 17.71 27.21 -7.82
C MET A 1 16.34 26.81 -7.30
N ILE A 2 15.55 26.14 -8.14
CA ILE A 2 14.21 25.67 -7.79
C ILE A 2 14.38 24.19 -7.43
N LYS A 3 14.63 23.91 -6.15
CA LYS A 3 14.75 22.53 -5.66
C LYS A 3 14.15 22.26 -4.28
N ASP A 4 13.69 23.28 -3.56
CA ASP A 4 13.30 23.09 -2.15
C ASP A 4 11.79 23.23 -1.87
N ALA A 5 10.93 23.32 -2.89
CA ALA A 5 9.47 23.27 -2.74
C ALA A 5 8.87 21.87 -3.00
N GLN A 6 9.72 20.87 -3.26
CA GLN A 6 9.35 19.45 -3.28
C GLN A 6 10.12 18.72 -2.19
N ALA A 7 9.62 18.77 -0.95
CA ALA A 7 9.91 17.76 0.04
C ALA A 7 8.94 17.91 1.22
N LEU A 8 7.86 17.12 1.21
CA LEU A 8 7.63 16.33 2.42
C LEU A 8 9.00 15.67 2.68
N GLN A 9 9.63 15.94 3.83
CA GLN A 9 10.89 15.29 4.19
C GLN A 9 10.80 13.84 3.73
N GLU A 10 11.61 13.46 2.74
CA GLU A 10 11.84 12.04 2.46
C GLU A 10 12.56 11.54 3.71
N ASN A 11 11.80 11.25 4.77
CA ASN A 11 12.19 10.23 5.71
C ASN A 11 12.38 9.01 4.81
N GLU A 12 13.64 8.72 4.49
CA GLU A 12 14.09 7.41 4.03
C GLU A 12 13.86 6.42 5.18
N ASP A 13 12.61 6.32 5.64
CA ASP A 13 12.15 5.23 6.44
C ASP A 13 12.47 4.00 5.62
N SER A 14 13.43 3.22 6.11
CA SER A 14 13.76 1.93 5.57
C SER A 14 12.44 1.18 5.38
N ASN A 15 12.28 0.45 4.28
CA ASN A 15 11.05 -0.31 4.01
C ASN A 15 10.63 -1.16 5.23
N TRP A 16 11.59 -1.52 6.09
CA TRP A 16 11.35 -2.17 7.37
C TRP A 16 10.65 -1.30 8.45
N GLN A 17 11.00 -0.02 8.58
CA GLN A 17 10.35 0.90 9.53
C GLN A 17 8.88 1.10 9.16
N VAL A 18 8.60 1.36 7.88
CA VAL A 18 7.22 1.47 7.35
C VAL A 18 6.44 0.17 7.63
N TYR A 19 7.06 -0.98 7.37
CA TYR A 19 6.46 -2.28 7.64
C TYR A 19 6.16 -2.48 9.13
N ARG A 20 7.12 -2.18 10.02
CA ARG A 20 6.94 -2.29 11.47
C ARG A 20 5.80 -1.39 11.97
N ARG A 21 5.63 -0.21 11.38
CA ARG A 21 4.53 0.70 11.70
C ARG A 21 3.18 0.13 11.25
N LEU A 22 3.11 -0.49 10.07
CA LEU A 22 1.90 -1.20 9.63
C LEU A 22 1.53 -2.34 10.60
N LEU A 23 2.51 -3.06 11.15
CA LEU A 23 2.24 -4.13 12.13
C LEU A 23 1.59 -3.61 13.42
N VAL A 24 1.67 -2.32 13.74
CA VAL A 24 0.97 -1.74 14.90
C VAL A 24 -0.55 -1.85 14.72
N TYR A 25 -1.05 -1.68 13.50
CA TYR A 25 -2.48 -1.82 13.18
C TYR A 25 -2.99 -3.26 13.35
N LEU A 26 -2.10 -4.26 13.39
CA LEU A 26 -2.47 -5.66 13.68
C LEU A 26 -2.69 -5.93 15.17
N LYS A 27 -2.10 -5.13 16.08
CA LYS A 27 -2.19 -5.35 17.53
C LYS A 27 -3.63 -5.53 18.05
N PRO A 28 -4.59 -4.64 17.74
CA PRO A 28 -5.98 -4.80 18.20
C PRO A 28 -6.67 -6.04 17.61
N LEU A 29 -6.19 -6.52 16.46
CA LEU A 29 -6.80 -7.62 15.69
C LEU A 29 -6.03 -8.94 15.83
N LYS A 30 -5.10 -9.04 16.81
CA LYS A 30 -4.21 -10.19 17.00
C LYS A 30 -4.93 -11.53 17.10
N PHE A 31 -6.13 -11.56 17.69
CA PHE A 31 -6.94 -12.76 17.82
C PHE A 31 -7.39 -13.31 16.45
N PHE A 32 -7.98 -12.44 15.62
CA PHE A 32 -8.41 -12.82 14.27
C PHE A 32 -7.22 -13.16 13.36
N PHE A 33 -6.12 -12.42 13.51
CA PHE A 33 -4.88 -12.75 12.83
C PHE A 33 -4.37 -14.15 13.21
N ALA A 34 -4.34 -14.48 14.51
CA ALA A 34 -3.95 -15.81 14.98
C ALA A 34 -4.87 -16.92 14.44
N LEU A 35 -6.18 -16.67 14.36
CA LEU A 35 -7.15 -17.61 13.79
C LEU A 35 -6.91 -17.84 12.29
N SER A 36 -6.54 -16.79 11.55
CA SER A 36 -6.11 -16.94 10.16
C SER A 36 -4.81 -17.76 10.04
N VAL A 37 -3.81 -17.50 10.89
CA VAL A 37 -2.56 -18.27 10.90
C VAL A 37 -2.83 -19.74 11.18
N LEU A 38 -3.67 -20.04 12.18
CA LEU A 38 -4.11 -21.40 12.47
C LEU A 38 -4.82 -22.05 11.28
N GLY A 39 -5.73 -21.33 10.63
CA GLY A 39 -6.41 -21.80 9.42
C GLY A 39 -5.43 -22.12 8.28
N ASN A 40 -4.46 -21.23 8.03
CA ASN A 40 -3.42 -21.44 7.03
C ASN A 40 -2.50 -22.62 7.37
N PHE A 41 -2.22 -22.85 8.65
CA PHE A 41 -1.49 -24.03 9.12
C PHE A 41 -2.26 -25.32 8.87
N ILE A 42 -3.56 -25.35 9.21
CA ILE A 42 -4.45 -26.50 8.91
C ILE A 42 -4.51 -26.74 7.40
N TYR A 43 -4.65 -25.68 6.59
CA TYR A 43 -4.68 -25.78 5.14
C TYR A 43 -3.39 -26.40 4.58
N ALA A 44 -2.24 -25.89 5.00
CA ALA A 44 -0.94 -26.36 4.54
C ALA A 44 -0.71 -27.81 4.99
N GLY A 45 -1.03 -28.11 6.25
CA GLY A 45 -0.88 -29.45 6.82
C GLY A 45 -1.76 -30.47 6.12
N ALA A 46 -3.04 -30.15 5.91
CA ALA A 46 -3.97 -31.00 5.16
C ALA A 46 -3.53 -31.20 3.70
N SER A 47 -2.96 -30.17 3.08
CA SER A 47 -2.42 -30.27 1.70
C SER A 47 -1.21 -31.20 1.62
N ALA A 48 -0.28 -31.14 2.58
CA ALA A 48 0.86 -32.04 2.64
C ALA A 48 0.45 -33.47 3.04
N ALA A 49 -0.44 -33.61 4.02
CA ALA A 49 -1.00 -34.90 4.44
C ALA A 49 -1.76 -35.59 3.30
N MET A 50 -2.40 -34.82 2.40
CA MET A 50 -3.02 -35.36 1.19
C MET A 50 -2.00 -35.98 0.23
N VAL A 51 -0.80 -35.41 0.13
CA VAL A 51 0.29 -36.00 -0.66
C VAL A 51 0.79 -37.29 0.01
N GLN A 52 0.95 -37.28 1.34
CA GLN A 52 1.33 -38.50 2.08
C GLN A 52 0.27 -39.59 2.01
N ALA A 53 -1.01 -39.23 2.00
CA ALA A 53 -2.13 -40.17 1.88
C ALA A 53 -2.10 -40.96 0.57
N LEU A 54 -1.43 -40.48 -0.48
CA LEU A 54 -1.22 -41.25 -1.72
C LEU A 54 -0.47 -42.56 -1.46
N GLU A 55 0.44 -42.60 -0.48
CA GLU A 55 1.10 -43.85 -0.11
C GLU A 55 0.09 -44.89 0.38
N TYR A 56 -0.81 -44.45 1.25
CA TYR A 56 -1.87 -45.28 1.79
C TYR A 56 -2.87 -45.71 0.70
N VAL A 57 -3.17 -44.81 -0.24
CA VAL A 57 -4.00 -45.13 -1.41
C VAL A 57 -3.37 -46.25 -2.23
N ILE A 58 -2.10 -46.12 -2.60
CA ILE A 58 -1.41 -47.12 -3.42
C ILE A 58 -1.36 -48.47 -2.70
N LYS A 59 -0.96 -48.48 -1.42
CA LYS A 59 -0.91 -49.73 -0.62
C LYS A 59 -2.27 -50.41 -0.50
N THR A 60 -3.34 -49.64 -0.33
CA THR A 60 -4.72 -50.17 -0.21
C THR A 60 -5.26 -50.66 -1.55
N VAL A 61 -4.86 -50.04 -2.67
CA VAL A 61 -5.22 -50.50 -4.01
C VAL A 61 -4.49 -51.79 -4.38
N GLU A 62 -3.20 -51.89 -4.03
CA GLU A 62 -2.38 -53.10 -4.24
C GLU A 62 -2.87 -54.27 -3.38
N ASN A 63 -3.28 -53.99 -2.13
CA ASN A 63 -3.78 -55.00 -1.19
C ASN A 63 -5.13 -54.58 -0.57
N PRO A 64 -6.25 -54.82 -1.27
CA PRO A 64 -7.55 -54.34 -0.84
C PRO A 64 -8.08 -55.09 0.39
N THR A 65 -8.20 -54.38 1.52
CA THR A 65 -8.84 -54.88 2.74
C THR A 65 -10.25 -54.28 2.91
N PRO A 66 -11.20 -55.00 3.55
CA PRO A 66 -12.54 -54.46 3.84
C PRO A 66 -12.49 -53.14 4.64
N GLU A 67 -11.57 -53.04 5.60
CA GLU A 67 -11.33 -51.83 6.39
C GLU A 67 -10.79 -50.68 5.54
N GLY A 68 -9.82 -50.95 4.66
CA GLY A 68 -9.24 -49.95 3.77
C GLY A 68 -10.25 -49.35 2.79
N ARG A 69 -11.26 -50.12 2.36
CA ARG A 69 -12.34 -49.63 1.49
C ARG A 69 -13.22 -48.55 2.14
N ILE A 70 -13.29 -48.52 3.47
CA ILE A 70 -14.05 -47.51 4.22
C ILE A 70 -13.10 -46.40 4.71
N MET A 71 -11.93 -46.78 5.22
CA MET A 71 -10.98 -45.84 5.81
C MET A 71 -10.36 -44.90 4.76
N LEU A 72 -10.10 -45.37 3.54
CA LEU A 72 -9.50 -44.54 2.50
C LEU A 72 -10.42 -43.40 2.03
N PRO A 73 -11.69 -43.64 1.63
CA PRO A 73 -12.62 -42.55 1.33
C PRO A 73 -12.85 -41.63 2.54
N ALA A 74 -12.96 -42.17 3.75
CA ALA A 74 -13.14 -41.38 4.96
C ALA A 74 -11.93 -40.47 5.24
N LEU A 75 -10.70 -40.97 5.08
CA LEU A 75 -9.47 -40.18 5.21
C LEU A 75 -9.41 -39.06 4.18
N ILE A 76 -9.69 -39.37 2.91
CA ILE A 76 -9.70 -38.36 1.83
C ILE A 76 -10.75 -37.29 2.12
N LEU A 77 -11.99 -37.67 2.45
CA LEU A 77 -13.04 -36.73 2.82
C LEU A 77 -12.65 -35.88 4.02
N GLY A 78 -12.06 -36.48 5.06
CA GLY A 78 -11.57 -35.77 6.24
C GLY A 78 -10.47 -34.75 5.90
N LEU A 79 -9.50 -35.12 5.06
CA LEU A 79 -8.43 -34.21 4.61
C LEU A 79 -8.97 -33.06 3.76
N PHE A 80 -9.93 -33.32 2.87
CA PHE A 80 -10.59 -32.27 2.09
C PHE A 80 -11.42 -31.34 3.00
N ALA A 81 -12.13 -31.87 3.98
CA ALA A 81 -12.88 -31.08 4.96
C ALA A 81 -11.95 -30.19 5.79
N MET A 82 -10.84 -30.74 6.30
CA MET A 82 -9.82 -29.97 7.03
C MET A 82 -9.18 -28.90 6.14
N ARG A 83 -8.85 -29.23 4.89
CA ARG A 83 -8.34 -28.26 3.92
C ARG A 83 -9.34 -27.14 3.64
N GLY A 84 -10.62 -27.47 3.50
CA GLY A 84 -11.71 -26.51 3.31
C GLY A 84 -11.86 -25.59 4.51
N LEU A 85 -11.91 -26.15 5.72
CA LEU A 85 -11.98 -25.40 6.98
C LEU A 85 -10.77 -24.49 7.15
N GLY A 86 -9.55 -25.01 6.96
CA GLY A 86 -8.33 -24.23 7.03
C GLY A 86 -8.29 -23.11 5.99
N GLY A 87 -8.76 -23.37 4.77
CA GLY A 87 -8.87 -22.38 3.71
C GLY A 87 -9.87 -21.26 4.06
N PHE A 88 -11.01 -21.61 4.63
CA PHE A 88 -12.03 -20.68 5.10
C PHE A 88 -11.51 -19.82 6.27
N LEU A 89 -11.03 -20.46 7.35
CA LEU A 89 -10.47 -19.74 8.51
C LEU A 89 -9.30 -18.85 8.10
N GLY A 90 -8.38 -19.39 7.30
CA GLY A 90 -7.21 -18.66 6.81
C GLY A 90 -7.60 -17.46 5.95
N GLY A 91 -8.53 -17.64 5.01
CA GLY A 91 -8.92 -16.61 4.03
C GLY A 91 -9.92 -15.57 4.56
N TYR A 92 -10.92 -15.98 5.34
CA TYR A 92 -11.92 -15.06 5.86
C TYR A 92 -11.33 -14.12 6.93
N TYR A 93 -10.63 -14.68 7.92
CA TYR A 93 -10.13 -13.86 9.03
C TYR A 93 -8.99 -12.94 8.61
N ILE A 94 -8.16 -13.30 7.63
CA ILE A 94 -7.17 -12.35 7.11
C ILE A 94 -7.84 -11.22 6.32
N ALA A 95 -8.89 -11.52 5.55
CA ALA A 95 -9.66 -10.49 4.86
C ALA A 95 -10.35 -9.55 5.87
N TYR A 96 -10.91 -10.10 6.95
CA TYR A 96 -11.47 -9.32 8.06
C TYR A 96 -10.42 -8.38 8.68
N VAL A 97 -9.22 -8.88 8.95
CA VAL A 97 -8.11 -8.07 9.48
C VAL A 97 -7.77 -6.93 8.51
N GLY A 98 -7.57 -7.22 7.22
CA GLY A 98 -7.23 -6.18 6.23
C GLY A 98 -8.29 -5.11 6.06
N ARG A 99 -9.57 -5.50 6.01
CA ARG A 99 -10.67 -4.55 5.88
C ARG A 99 -10.75 -3.61 7.09
N ASN A 100 -10.49 -4.11 8.30
CA ASN A 100 -10.41 -3.26 9.48
C ASN A 100 -9.19 -2.33 9.47
N ILE A 101 -8.04 -2.80 8.98
CA ILE A 101 -6.85 -1.94 8.81
C ILE A 101 -7.16 -0.80 7.82
N VAL A 102 -7.77 -1.11 6.67
CA VAL A 102 -8.22 -0.10 5.69
C VAL A 102 -9.16 0.91 6.34
N HIS A 103 -10.14 0.42 7.09
CA HIS A 103 -11.11 1.28 7.76
C HIS A 103 -10.40 2.24 8.73
N GLN A 104 -9.53 1.74 9.60
CA GLN A 104 -8.78 2.57 10.55
C GLN A 104 -7.85 3.57 9.87
N MET A 105 -7.15 3.15 8.80
CA MET A 105 -6.30 4.07 8.04
C MET A 105 -7.11 5.19 7.38
N ARG A 106 -8.32 4.90 6.87
CA ARG A 106 -9.20 5.95 6.34
C ARG A 106 -9.62 6.94 7.40
N LEU A 107 -9.98 6.46 8.60
CA LEU A 107 -10.33 7.33 9.72
C LEU A 107 -9.14 8.23 10.13
N ASN A 108 -7.95 7.65 10.29
CA ASN A 108 -6.76 8.39 10.69
C ASN A 108 -6.34 9.44 9.66
N ILE A 109 -6.37 9.10 8.38
CA ILE A 109 -6.07 10.04 7.30
C ILE A 109 -7.10 11.17 7.23
N PHE A 110 -8.38 10.82 7.36
CA PHE A 110 -9.45 11.82 7.36
C PHE A 110 -9.34 12.77 8.55
N ASP A 111 -9.07 12.25 9.75
CA ASP A 111 -8.82 13.06 10.95
C ASP A 111 -7.57 13.95 10.79
N SER A 112 -6.52 13.44 10.14
CA SER A 112 -5.33 14.24 9.81
C SER A 112 -5.70 15.40 8.87
N TYR A 113 -6.45 15.14 7.79
CA TYR A 113 -6.90 16.19 6.87
C TYR A 113 -7.69 17.30 7.57
N LEU A 114 -8.52 16.98 8.57
CA LEU A 114 -9.26 18.01 9.31
C LEU A 114 -8.38 18.95 10.14
N LYS A 115 -7.11 18.59 10.37
CA LYS A 115 -6.18 19.32 11.23
C LYS A 115 -5.02 19.95 10.46
N LEU A 116 -4.80 19.59 9.19
CA LEU A 116 -3.66 20.11 8.43
C LEU A 116 -3.86 21.58 8.04
N PRO A 117 -2.77 22.36 7.97
CA PRO A 117 -2.83 23.79 7.61
C PRO A 117 -3.27 24.00 6.16
N THR A 118 -3.86 25.16 5.87
CA THR A 118 -4.33 25.53 4.51
C THR A 118 -3.22 25.42 3.45
N ALA A 119 -1.98 25.76 3.82
CA ALA A 119 -0.81 25.63 2.93
C ALA A 119 -0.60 24.20 2.40
N PHE A 120 -0.97 23.17 3.17
CA PHE A 120 -0.91 21.78 2.71
C PHE A 120 -1.91 21.52 1.58
N PHE A 121 -3.12 22.07 1.68
CA PHE A 121 -4.16 21.91 0.66
C PHE A 121 -3.85 22.71 -0.60
N ASP A 122 -3.31 23.92 -0.46
CA ASP A 122 -2.97 24.76 -1.61
C ASP A 122 -1.77 24.24 -2.41
N SER A 123 -0.92 23.41 -1.78
CA SER A 123 0.22 22.76 -2.43
C SER A 123 -0.07 21.36 -3.00
N ASN A 124 -1.27 20.82 -2.75
CA ASN A 124 -1.65 19.47 -3.19
C ASN A 124 -2.96 19.49 -3.99
N SER A 125 -3.02 18.80 -5.13
CA SER A 125 -4.28 18.72 -5.88
C SER A 125 -5.33 17.93 -5.09
N SER A 126 -6.58 18.41 -5.12
CA SER A 126 -7.71 17.74 -4.45
C SER A 126 -7.88 16.29 -4.92
N GLY A 127 -7.66 16.02 -6.21
CA GLY A 127 -7.66 14.67 -6.77
C GLY A 127 -6.60 13.75 -6.15
N HIS A 128 -5.39 14.26 -5.88
CA HIS A 128 -4.33 13.49 -5.22
C HIS A 128 -4.69 13.18 -3.75
N LEU A 129 -5.30 14.13 -3.04
CA LEU A 129 -5.75 13.92 -1.66
C LEU A 129 -6.87 12.87 -1.57
N ILE A 130 -7.79 12.85 -2.54
CA ILE A 130 -8.88 11.87 -2.63
C ILE A 130 -8.34 10.48 -3.02
N SER A 131 -7.37 10.41 -3.96
CA SER A 131 -6.78 9.14 -4.40
C SER A 131 -6.03 8.42 -3.28
N ARG A 132 -5.41 9.17 -2.36
CA ARG A 132 -4.78 8.61 -1.14
C ARG A 132 -5.77 7.77 -0.33
N ILE A 133 -6.96 8.30 -0.03
CA ILE A 133 -7.99 7.60 0.77
C ILE A 133 -8.62 6.43 0.00
N THR A 134 -8.88 6.63 -1.29
CA THR A 134 -9.67 5.68 -2.10
C THR A 134 -8.83 4.55 -2.69
N TYR A 135 -7.59 4.83 -3.12
CA TYR A 135 -6.71 3.89 -3.80
C TYR A 135 -5.49 3.49 -2.95
N ASN A 136 -4.71 4.44 -2.43
CA ASN A 136 -3.46 4.10 -1.72
C ASN A 136 -3.74 3.26 -0.46
N VAL A 137 -4.80 3.57 0.29
CA VAL A 137 -5.20 2.76 1.46
C VAL A 137 -5.54 1.32 1.05
N GLU A 138 -6.18 1.10 -0.11
CA GLU A 138 -6.51 -0.25 -0.58
C GLU A 138 -5.24 -1.03 -0.98
N GLN A 139 -4.22 -0.36 -1.53
CA GLN A 139 -2.93 -0.99 -1.83
C GLN A 139 -2.21 -1.47 -0.56
N VAL A 140 -2.34 -0.73 0.55
CA VAL A 140 -1.84 -1.17 1.86
C VAL A 140 -2.54 -2.44 2.33
N SER A 141 -3.85 -2.54 2.10
CA SER A 141 -4.63 -3.76 2.40
C SER A 141 -4.07 -4.98 1.69
N SER A 142 -3.85 -4.89 0.38
CA SER A 142 -3.35 -6.02 -0.41
C SER A 142 -1.94 -6.45 0.05
N ALA A 143 -1.08 -5.50 0.40
CA ALA A 143 0.23 -5.83 0.97
C ALA A 143 0.16 -6.43 2.37
N THR A 144 -0.84 -6.06 3.18
CA THR A 144 -0.94 -6.55 4.57
C THR A 144 -1.71 -7.88 4.66
N THR A 145 -2.67 -8.13 3.77
CA THR A 145 -3.48 -9.35 3.79
C THR A 145 -3.00 -10.41 2.83
N ASP A 146 -3.03 -10.14 1.52
CA ASP A 146 -2.61 -11.12 0.52
C ASP A 146 -1.17 -11.55 0.76
N ALA A 147 -0.30 -10.59 1.11
CA ALA A 147 1.09 -10.91 1.27
C ALA A 147 1.40 -11.77 2.48
N ILE A 148 0.79 -11.46 3.61
CA ILE A 148 0.95 -12.26 4.81
C ILE A 148 0.30 -13.63 4.62
N THR A 149 -0.89 -13.70 4.00
CA THR A 149 -1.58 -14.96 3.69
C THR A 149 -0.72 -15.87 2.84
N VAL A 150 -0.23 -15.38 1.70
CA VAL A 150 0.57 -16.17 0.77
C VAL A 150 1.90 -16.56 1.41
N SER A 151 2.56 -15.65 2.10
CA SER A 151 3.85 -15.94 2.75
C SER A 151 3.70 -17.02 3.82
N ILE A 152 2.67 -16.95 4.66
CA ILE A 152 2.43 -17.94 5.71
C ILE A 152 1.91 -19.24 5.12
N ARG A 153 0.84 -19.21 4.32
CA ARG A 153 0.20 -20.41 3.76
C ARG A 153 1.14 -21.17 2.83
N GLU A 154 1.71 -20.50 1.85
CA GLU A 154 2.56 -21.16 0.85
C GLU A 154 3.93 -21.48 1.44
N GLY A 155 4.46 -20.64 2.35
CA GLY A 155 5.66 -20.94 3.12
C GLY A 155 5.50 -22.21 3.97
N LEU A 156 4.41 -22.31 4.76
CA LEU A 156 4.10 -23.52 5.53
C LEU A 156 3.86 -24.72 4.62
N THR A 157 3.20 -24.54 3.47
CA THR A 157 2.98 -25.63 2.51
C THR A 157 4.30 -26.17 1.96
N VAL A 158 5.26 -25.29 1.62
CA VAL A 158 6.62 -25.71 1.21
C VAL A 158 7.32 -26.44 2.35
N LEU A 159 7.26 -25.93 3.58
CA LEU A 159 7.90 -26.55 4.74
C LEU A 159 7.32 -27.95 5.03
N PHE A 160 6.00 -28.12 4.98
CA PHE A 160 5.38 -29.42 5.20
C PHE A 160 5.62 -30.40 4.06
N LEU A 161 5.58 -29.95 2.80
CA LEU A 161 5.93 -30.81 1.66
C LEU A 161 7.40 -31.24 1.73
N LEU A 162 8.31 -30.35 2.13
CA LEU A 162 9.70 -30.71 2.40
C LEU A 162 9.80 -31.74 3.54
N GLY A 163 9.03 -31.56 4.61
CA GLY A 163 8.95 -32.54 5.70
C GLY A 163 8.50 -33.93 5.22
N VAL A 164 7.47 -33.98 4.37
CA VAL A 164 7.00 -35.24 3.73
C VAL A 164 8.12 -35.85 2.89
N MET A 165 8.84 -35.06 2.10
CA MET A 165 9.95 -35.57 1.28
C MET A 165 11.11 -36.10 2.13
N VAL A 166 11.52 -35.36 3.17
CA VAL A 166 12.61 -35.79 4.08
C VAL A 166 12.24 -37.09 4.77
N HIS A 167 11.00 -37.22 5.24
CA HIS A 167 10.51 -38.44 5.88
C HIS A 167 10.48 -39.63 4.91
N ALA A 168 10.12 -39.40 3.65
CA ALA A 168 10.07 -40.44 2.63
C ALA A 168 11.48 -40.89 2.18
N ASN A 169 12.36 -39.95 1.79
CA ASN A 169 13.76 -40.22 1.47
C ASN A 169 14.59 -38.93 1.54
N TRP A 170 15.40 -38.80 2.59
CA TRP A 170 16.25 -37.63 2.81
C TRP A 170 17.33 -37.45 1.73
N LYS A 171 17.85 -38.53 1.11
CA LYS A 171 18.86 -38.44 0.03
C LYS A 171 18.27 -37.77 -1.22
N LEU A 172 17.10 -38.24 -1.67
CA LEU A 172 16.37 -37.63 -2.78
C LEU A 172 15.97 -36.19 -2.48
N THR A 173 15.61 -35.90 -1.23
CA THR A 173 15.26 -34.53 -0.83
C THR A 173 16.45 -33.58 -0.90
N LEU A 174 17.65 -34.00 -0.49
CA LEU A 174 18.86 -33.18 -0.63
C LEU A 174 19.19 -32.89 -2.10
N ILE A 175 18.99 -33.86 -2.99
CA ILE A 175 19.17 -33.67 -4.43
C ILE A 175 18.14 -32.68 -4.98
N PHE A 176 16.88 -32.75 -4.54
CA PHE A 176 15.89 -31.75 -4.90
C PHE A 176 16.29 -30.34 -4.41
N LEU A 177 16.77 -30.24 -3.17
CA LEU A 177 17.23 -28.98 -2.59
C LEU A 177 18.49 -28.43 -3.27
N SER A 178 19.35 -29.25 -3.88
CA SER A 178 20.51 -28.75 -4.63
C SER A 178 20.13 -27.94 -5.88
N LEU A 179 18.89 -28.05 -6.36
CA LEU A 179 18.32 -27.20 -7.41
C LEU A 179 17.70 -25.91 -6.86
N GLY A 180 17.54 -25.82 -5.54
CA GLY A 180 17.05 -24.64 -4.82
C GLY A 180 17.82 -23.35 -5.13
N PRO A 181 19.16 -23.33 -5.17
CA PRO A 181 19.95 -22.16 -5.56
C PRO A 181 19.62 -21.64 -6.97
N LEU A 182 19.36 -22.54 -7.93
CA LEU A 182 19.01 -22.16 -9.30
C LEU A 182 17.63 -21.49 -9.35
N ILE A 183 16.66 -22.06 -8.61
CA ILE A 183 15.33 -21.44 -8.42
C ILE A 183 15.50 -20.07 -7.76
N GLY A 184 16.24 -20.00 -6.66
CA GLY A 184 16.51 -18.76 -5.90
C GLY A 184 17.17 -17.66 -6.75
N PHE A 185 18.07 -18.02 -7.66
CA PHE A 185 18.66 -17.10 -8.62
C PHE A 185 17.62 -16.48 -9.54
N VAL A 186 16.73 -17.30 -10.13
CA VAL A 186 15.60 -16.82 -10.95
C VAL A 186 14.70 -15.91 -10.12
N LEU A 187 14.36 -16.29 -8.89
CA LEU A 187 13.51 -15.47 -8.01
C LEU A 187 14.14 -14.12 -7.70
N SER A 188 15.44 -14.08 -7.43
CA SER A 188 16.20 -12.87 -7.15
C SER A 188 16.24 -11.94 -8.37
N TYR A 189 16.50 -12.49 -9.56
CA TYR A 189 16.48 -11.73 -10.81
C TYR A 189 15.09 -11.12 -11.08
N VAL A 190 14.04 -11.94 -10.98
CA VAL A 190 12.64 -11.50 -11.19
C VAL A 190 12.27 -10.42 -10.18
N SER A 191 12.60 -10.62 -8.89
CA SER A 191 12.33 -9.65 -7.82
C SER A 191 13.00 -8.30 -8.06
N LYS A 192 14.28 -8.28 -8.45
CA LYS A 192 15.01 -7.05 -8.79
C LYS A 192 14.38 -6.34 -9.99
N ARG A 193 14.00 -7.11 -11.01
CA ARG A 193 13.36 -6.58 -12.22
C ARG A 193 11.96 -6.01 -11.94
N PHE A 194 11.16 -6.70 -11.12
CA PHE A 194 9.87 -6.20 -10.64
C PHE A 194 10.03 -4.88 -9.90
N ARG A 195 10.94 -4.77 -8.93
CA ARG A 195 11.18 -3.51 -8.21
C ARG A 195 11.47 -2.34 -9.16
N LYS A 196 12.31 -2.55 -10.18
CA LYS A 196 12.64 -1.52 -11.18
C LYS A 196 11.45 -1.13 -12.06
N LEU A 197 10.68 -2.11 -12.54
CA LEU A 197 9.51 -1.88 -13.38
C LEU A 197 8.36 -1.24 -12.61
N SER A 198 8.09 -1.68 -11.38
CA SER A 198 7.08 -1.07 -10.50
C SER A 198 7.35 0.41 -10.26
N LYS A 199 8.61 0.80 -9.99
CA LYS A 199 8.98 2.22 -9.82
C LYS A 199 8.66 3.04 -11.08
N ARG A 200 8.97 2.52 -12.27
CA ARG A 200 8.68 3.19 -13.55
C ARG A 200 7.19 3.29 -13.85
N ILE A 201 6.43 2.24 -13.56
CA ILE A 201 4.97 2.24 -13.72
C ILE A 201 4.33 3.26 -12.77
N MET A 202 4.77 3.30 -11.51
CA MET A 202 4.22 4.24 -10.53
C MET A 202 4.52 5.70 -10.90
N SER A 203 5.74 5.98 -11.37
CA SER A 203 6.10 7.30 -11.92
C SER A 203 5.19 7.70 -13.08
N SER A 204 4.95 6.80 -14.04
CA SER A 204 4.13 7.12 -15.21
C SER A 204 2.64 7.23 -14.90
N VAL A 205 2.13 6.52 -13.89
CA VAL A 205 0.79 6.80 -13.35
C VAL A 205 0.71 8.21 -12.79
N GLY A 206 1.77 8.68 -12.13
CA GLY A 206 1.92 10.07 -11.70
C GLY A 206 1.83 11.05 -12.88
N ASP A 207 2.60 10.80 -13.95
CA ASP A 207 2.59 11.64 -15.16
C ASP A 207 1.20 11.68 -15.83
N VAL A 208 0.56 10.51 -16.03
CA VAL A 208 -0.80 10.42 -16.59
C VAL A 208 -1.81 11.18 -15.72
N THR A 209 -1.71 11.07 -14.40
CA THR A 209 -2.58 11.76 -13.46
C THR A 209 -2.35 13.26 -13.51
N HIS A 210 -1.10 13.70 -13.62
CA HIS A 210 -0.72 15.10 -13.69
C HIS A 210 -1.28 15.78 -14.95
N VAL A 211 -1.06 15.18 -16.14
CA VAL A 211 -1.63 15.69 -17.40
C VAL A 211 -3.16 15.78 -17.32
N THR A 212 -3.80 14.73 -16.79
CA THR A 212 -5.27 14.72 -16.61
C THR A 212 -5.75 15.84 -15.68
N SER A 213 -5.05 16.05 -14.56
CA SER A 213 -5.38 17.10 -13.59
C SER A 213 -5.28 18.49 -14.19
N GLU A 214 -4.25 18.74 -15.00
CA GLU A 214 -4.07 20.03 -15.69
C GLU A 214 -5.18 20.28 -16.71
N VAL A 215 -5.56 19.27 -17.51
CA VAL A 215 -6.66 19.42 -18.48
C VAL A 215 -8.01 19.64 -17.79
N VAL A 216 -8.31 18.89 -16.71
CA VAL A 216 -9.57 19.03 -15.98
C VAL A 216 -9.67 20.40 -15.31
N THR A 217 -8.59 20.86 -14.69
CA THR A 217 -8.56 22.17 -14.00
C THR A 217 -8.52 23.32 -15.01
N GLY A 218 -7.76 23.14 -16.09
CA GLY A 218 -7.50 24.13 -17.15
C GLY A 218 -8.41 24.00 -18.37
N TYR A 219 -9.54 23.28 -18.29
CA TYR A 219 -10.34 22.92 -19.47
C TYR A 219 -10.80 24.14 -20.30
N LYS A 220 -11.05 25.28 -19.64
CA LYS A 220 -11.40 26.54 -20.31
C LYS A 220 -10.23 27.06 -21.15
N VAL A 221 -9.01 26.98 -20.63
CA VAL A 221 -7.78 27.42 -21.33
C VAL A 221 -7.57 26.55 -22.56
N VAL A 222 -7.64 25.22 -22.40
CA VAL A 222 -7.50 24.28 -23.52
C VAL A 222 -8.47 24.62 -24.66
N ARG A 223 -9.76 24.84 -24.33
CA ARG A 223 -10.79 25.19 -25.33
C ARG A 223 -10.61 26.55 -25.98
N ILE A 224 -10.21 27.57 -25.21
CA ILE A 224 -10.04 28.93 -25.75
C ILE A 224 -8.87 28.98 -26.74
N PHE A 225 -7.80 28.24 -26.44
CA PHE A 225 -6.59 28.23 -27.27
C PHE A 225 -6.55 27.11 -28.31
N GLY A 226 -7.60 26.26 -28.39
CA GLY A 226 -7.64 25.13 -29.34
C GLY A 226 -6.57 24.07 -29.08
N GLY A 227 -6.20 23.86 -27.80
CA GLY A 227 -5.10 22.99 -27.38
C GLY A 227 -5.46 21.51 -27.28
N GLU A 228 -6.62 21.07 -27.79
CA GLU A 228 -7.11 19.71 -27.63
C GLU A 228 -6.15 18.66 -28.20
N GLU A 229 -5.61 18.88 -29.40
CA GLU A 229 -4.67 17.94 -30.05
C GLU A 229 -3.35 17.84 -29.26
N TYR A 230 -2.84 18.97 -28.76
CA TYR A 230 -1.62 19.02 -27.95
C TYR A 230 -1.76 18.20 -26.66
N GLU A 231 -2.85 18.41 -25.91
CA GLU A 231 -3.08 17.67 -24.67
C GLU A 231 -3.40 16.19 -24.93
N GLN A 232 -4.05 15.88 -26.06
CA GLN A 232 -4.26 14.49 -26.49
C GLN A 232 -2.93 13.78 -26.77
N GLU A 233 -2.00 14.42 -27.48
CA GLU A 233 -0.68 13.85 -27.78
C GLU A 233 0.14 13.65 -26.49
N ARG A 234 0.14 14.64 -25.61
CA ARG A 234 0.83 14.59 -24.32
C ARG A 234 0.29 13.48 -23.40
N PHE A 235 -1.03 13.29 -23.38
CA PHE A 235 -1.66 12.17 -22.67
C PHE A 235 -1.32 10.83 -23.33
N LEU A 236 -1.33 10.76 -24.66
CA LEU A 236 -1.00 9.57 -25.43
C LEU A 236 0.42 9.10 -25.15
N ASP A 237 1.39 10.01 -25.09
CA ASP A 237 2.79 9.69 -24.78
C ASP A 237 2.96 9.11 -23.37
N SER A 238 2.36 9.77 -22.38
CA SER A 238 2.39 9.34 -20.98
C SER A 238 1.72 7.97 -20.80
N SER A 239 0.56 7.79 -21.43
CA SER A 239 -0.21 6.54 -21.42
C SER A 239 0.52 5.41 -22.15
N LYS A 240 1.12 5.69 -23.31
CA LYS A 240 1.90 4.71 -24.09
C LYS A 240 3.15 4.27 -23.35
N TYR A 241 3.84 5.18 -22.66
CA TYR A 241 4.96 4.81 -21.80
C TYR A 241 4.48 3.88 -20.66
N ASN A 242 3.38 4.21 -19.99
CA ASN A 242 2.78 3.36 -18.96
C ASN A 242 2.45 1.97 -19.52
N LEU A 243 1.77 1.90 -20.67
CA LEU A 243 1.43 0.66 -21.36
C LEU A 243 2.67 -0.21 -21.60
N VAL A 244 3.75 0.37 -22.14
CA VAL A 244 5.00 -0.36 -22.43
C VAL A 244 5.65 -0.89 -21.14
N GLN A 245 5.69 -0.12 -20.05
CA GLN A 245 6.26 -0.61 -18.79
C GLN A 245 5.38 -1.69 -18.15
N SER A 246 4.06 -1.52 -18.18
CA SER A 246 3.08 -2.49 -17.69
C SER A 246 3.16 -3.81 -18.47
N LEU A 247 3.30 -3.76 -19.80
CA LEU A 247 3.52 -4.95 -20.62
C LEU A 247 4.88 -5.62 -20.32
N LYS A 248 5.95 -4.85 -20.06
CA LYS A 248 7.25 -5.41 -19.63
C LYS A 248 7.15 -6.11 -18.29
N MET A 249 6.34 -5.59 -17.36
CA MET A 249 6.06 -6.22 -16.07
C MET A 249 5.33 -7.54 -16.27
N GLU A 250 4.23 -7.51 -17.03
CA GLU A 250 3.41 -8.70 -17.28
C GLU A 250 4.19 -9.76 -18.05
N LEU A 251 5.01 -9.38 -19.04
CA LEU A 251 5.91 -10.29 -19.73
C LEU A 251 6.88 -10.96 -18.75
N THR A 252 7.48 -10.20 -17.84
CA THR A 252 8.41 -10.74 -16.83
C THR A 252 7.68 -11.76 -15.93
N LYS A 253 6.47 -11.45 -15.51
CA LYS A 253 5.62 -12.35 -14.70
C LYS A 253 5.22 -13.61 -15.46
N MET A 254 4.75 -13.47 -16.70
CA MET A 254 4.29 -14.57 -17.53
C MET A 254 5.43 -15.48 -18.01
N VAL A 255 6.65 -14.97 -18.19
CA VAL A 255 7.84 -15.78 -18.50
C VAL A 255 8.42 -16.45 -17.25
N SER A 256 8.40 -15.79 -16.09
CA SER A 256 8.93 -16.38 -14.85
C SER A 256 8.19 -17.66 -14.43
N THR A 257 6.88 -17.73 -14.71
CA THR A 257 6.03 -18.88 -14.37
C THR A 257 6.47 -20.19 -15.05
N PRO A 258 6.54 -20.27 -16.40
CA PRO A 258 7.00 -21.47 -17.10
C PRO A 258 8.46 -21.78 -16.81
N VAL A 259 9.33 -20.78 -16.59
CA VAL A 259 10.73 -21.03 -16.19
C VAL A 259 10.79 -21.77 -14.85
N ILE A 260 10.04 -21.31 -13.84
CA ILE A 260 9.98 -22.01 -12.54
C ILE A 260 9.37 -23.41 -12.70
N GLN A 261 8.32 -23.57 -13.52
CA GLN A 261 7.73 -24.88 -13.79
C GLN A 261 8.71 -25.84 -14.48
N LEU A 262 9.51 -25.36 -15.45
CA LEU A 262 10.54 -26.15 -16.11
C LEU A 262 11.65 -26.55 -15.14
N LEU A 263 12.06 -25.66 -14.22
CA LEU A 263 13.03 -26.01 -13.18
C LEU A 263 12.50 -27.09 -12.23
N VAL A 264 11.24 -27.00 -11.83
CA VAL A 264 10.61 -28.04 -11.00
C VAL A 264 10.44 -29.34 -11.80
N ALA A 265 10.04 -29.28 -13.06
CA ALA A 265 9.93 -30.46 -13.92
C ALA A 265 11.29 -31.13 -14.15
N LEU A 266 12.36 -30.35 -14.34
CA LEU A 266 13.74 -30.83 -14.40
C LEU A 266 14.14 -31.49 -13.08
N SER A 267 13.77 -30.88 -11.95
CA SER A 267 14.02 -31.45 -10.62
C SER A 267 13.33 -32.80 -10.47
N VAL A 268 12.06 -32.89 -10.83
CA VAL A 268 11.28 -34.14 -10.81
C VAL A 268 11.86 -35.18 -11.76
N SER A 269 12.30 -34.78 -12.96
CA SER A 269 12.94 -35.67 -13.93
C SER A 269 14.25 -36.26 -13.40
N ILE A 270 15.09 -35.44 -12.77
CA ILE A 270 16.33 -35.89 -12.10
C ILE A 270 15.99 -36.83 -10.93
N LEU A 271 14.97 -36.51 -10.13
CA LEU A 271 14.51 -37.36 -9.04
C LEU A 271 14.06 -38.73 -9.55
N ILE A 272 13.28 -38.76 -10.65
CA ILE A 272 12.86 -40.02 -11.28
C ILE A 272 14.10 -40.80 -11.73
N TRP A 273 14.99 -40.18 -12.50
CA TRP A 273 16.19 -40.84 -13.02
C TRP A 273 17.05 -41.45 -11.90
N LEU A 274 17.27 -40.71 -10.81
CA LEU A 274 18.06 -41.18 -9.67
C LEU A 274 17.33 -42.22 -8.82
N ALA A 275 16.01 -42.10 -8.64
CA ALA A 275 15.25 -43.08 -7.89
C ALA A 275 15.11 -44.43 -8.60
N LEU A 276 15.36 -44.49 -9.91
CA LEU A 276 15.52 -45.76 -10.63
C LEU A 276 16.88 -46.42 -10.36
N ALA A 277 17.89 -45.69 -9.86
CA ALA A 277 19.18 -46.25 -9.49
C ALA A 277 19.08 -46.99 -8.13
N PRO A 278 19.54 -48.25 -8.03
CA PRO A 278 19.44 -49.07 -6.81
C PRO A 278 20.05 -48.41 -5.57
N ASP A 279 21.19 -47.73 -5.73
CA ASP A 279 21.96 -47.12 -4.63
C ASP A 279 21.24 -45.96 -3.94
N VAL A 280 20.36 -45.27 -4.67
CA VAL A 280 19.59 -44.11 -4.19
C VAL A 280 18.19 -44.53 -3.77
N ARG A 281 17.61 -45.52 -4.45
CA ARG A 281 16.31 -46.10 -4.11
C ARG A 281 16.33 -46.79 -2.75
N GLY A 282 17.38 -47.55 -2.45
CA GLY A 282 17.43 -48.39 -1.24
C GLY A 282 16.15 -49.23 -1.09
N ASP A 283 15.60 -49.29 0.12
CA ASP A 283 14.38 -50.05 0.44
C ASP A 283 13.07 -49.28 0.14
N MET A 284 13.12 -48.20 -0.64
CA MET A 284 11.96 -47.37 -0.92
C MET A 284 10.91 -48.11 -1.78
N THR A 285 9.68 -48.18 -1.25
CA THR A 285 8.55 -48.77 -1.95
C THR A 285 8.09 -47.92 -3.15
N ALA A 286 7.40 -48.53 -4.11
CA ALA A 286 6.80 -47.80 -5.22
C ALA A 286 5.80 -46.73 -4.74
N ALA A 287 5.06 -47.01 -3.66
CA ALA A 287 4.15 -46.05 -3.04
C ALA A 287 4.90 -44.81 -2.52
N THR A 288 5.98 -45.01 -1.77
CA THR A 288 6.83 -43.93 -1.24
C THR A 288 7.48 -43.10 -2.36
N PHE A 289 7.85 -43.76 -3.47
CA PHE A 289 8.37 -43.07 -4.65
C PHE A 289 7.36 -42.09 -5.28
N VAL A 290 6.09 -42.51 -5.43
CA VAL A 290 5.02 -41.66 -5.95
C VAL A 290 4.75 -40.46 -5.04
N VAL A 291 4.84 -40.63 -3.71
CA VAL A 291 4.71 -39.54 -2.75
C VAL A 291 5.78 -38.47 -2.97
N ILE A 292 7.05 -38.85 -3.11
CA ILE A 292 8.15 -37.90 -3.34
C ILE A 292 7.96 -37.12 -4.63
N ILE A 293 7.64 -37.81 -5.73
CA ILE A 293 7.40 -37.14 -7.03
C ILE A 293 6.24 -36.17 -6.94
N THR A 294 5.16 -36.59 -6.27
CA THR A 294 3.96 -35.77 -6.12
C THR A 294 4.22 -34.56 -5.22
N ALA A 295 4.97 -34.74 -4.13
CA ALA A 295 5.38 -33.65 -3.25
C ALA A 295 6.22 -32.62 -4.01
N ALA A 296 7.26 -33.06 -4.73
CA ALA A 296 8.12 -32.22 -5.54
C ALA A 296 7.34 -31.48 -6.64
N SER A 297 6.43 -32.17 -7.33
CA SER A 297 5.59 -31.57 -8.38
C SER A 297 4.64 -30.51 -7.81
N THR A 298 4.07 -30.77 -6.64
CA THR A 298 3.11 -29.86 -5.97
C THR A 298 3.80 -28.57 -5.48
N MET A 299 5.11 -28.58 -5.22
CA MET A 299 5.88 -27.40 -4.80
C MET A 299 5.97 -26.28 -5.85
N ALA A 300 5.73 -26.56 -7.14
CA ALA A 300 5.82 -25.54 -8.18
C ALA A 300 4.87 -24.35 -7.93
N LYS A 301 3.65 -24.64 -7.48
CA LYS A 301 2.62 -23.63 -7.21
C LYS A 301 3.00 -22.68 -6.05
N PRO A 302 3.33 -23.17 -4.83
CA PRO A 302 3.68 -22.30 -3.71
C PRO A 302 4.96 -21.51 -3.96
N ILE A 303 6.01 -22.11 -4.57
CA ILE A 303 7.25 -21.40 -4.93
C ILE A 303 6.96 -20.22 -5.85
N ARG A 304 6.11 -20.43 -6.87
CA ARG A 304 5.68 -19.37 -7.78
C ARG A 304 4.92 -18.26 -7.05
N GLN A 305 3.98 -18.62 -6.18
CA GLN A 305 3.18 -17.64 -5.43
C GLN A 305 4.02 -16.80 -4.48
N LEU A 306 5.00 -17.42 -3.79
CA LEU A 306 5.98 -16.73 -2.94
C LEU A 306 6.85 -15.74 -3.73
N THR A 307 7.04 -15.95 -5.03
CA THR A 307 7.79 -15.01 -5.89
C THR A 307 6.96 -13.80 -6.26
N GLN A 308 5.71 -14.04 -6.65
CA GLN A 308 4.79 -13.00 -7.13
C GLN A 308 4.36 -12.05 -6.02
N ILE A 309 4.38 -12.50 -4.76
CA ILE A 309 3.90 -11.70 -3.64
C ILE A 309 4.80 -10.51 -3.28
N ASN A 310 6.10 -10.59 -3.60
CA ASN A 310 7.05 -9.52 -3.32
C ASN A 310 6.63 -8.20 -4.00
N GLU A 311 6.05 -8.27 -5.20
CA GLU A 311 5.54 -7.11 -5.92
C GLU A 311 4.44 -6.37 -5.13
N LYS A 312 3.48 -7.13 -4.56
CA LYS A 312 2.39 -6.57 -3.75
C LYS A 312 2.92 -5.91 -2.47
N ILE A 313 3.87 -6.55 -1.79
CA ILE A 313 4.52 -6.01 -0.59
C ILE A 313 5.17 -4.65 -0.90
N GLN A 314 5.98 -4.57 -1.96
CA GLN A 314 6.67 -3.32 -2.30
C GLN A 314 5.68 -2.20 -2.65
N ARG A 315 4.62 -2.50 -3.41
CA ARG A 315 3.58 -1.52 -3.75
C ARG A 315 2.86 -0.99 -2.51
N GLY A 316 2.42 -1.86 -1.60
CA GLY A 316 1.73 -1.41 -0.40
C GLY A 316 2.65 -0.70 0.61
N VAL A 317 3.94 -1.05 0.69
CA VAL A 317 4.90 -0.28 1.50
C VAL A 317 5.09 1.13 0.95
N ALA A 318 5.18 1.29 -0.39
CA ALA A 318 5.26 2.61 -1.01
C ALA A 318 4.00 3.44 -0.75
N ALA A 319 2.82 2.83 -0.90
CA ALA A 319 1.54 3.47 -0.58
C ALA A 319 1.44 3.85 0.91
N ALA A 320 1.87 2.97 1.81
CA ALA A 320 1.86 3.23 3.25
C ALA A 320 2.78 4.40 3.63
N ARG A 321 3.95 4.53 2.98
CA ARG A 321 4.85 5.67 3.20
C ARG A 321 4.18 6.99 2.87
N ASP A 322 3.53 7.08 1.70
CA ASP A 322 2.79 8.28 1.28
C ASP A 322 1.65 8.63 2.26
N LEU A 323 0.95 7.62 2.79
CA LEU A 323 -0.10 7.82 3.79
C LEU A 323 0.46 8.24 5.15
N PHE A 324 1.57 7.66 5.60
CA PHE A 324 2.21 8.04 6.85
C PHE A 324 2.77 9.46 6.79
N ALA A 325 3.30 9.90 5.66
CA ALA A 325 3.73 11.29 5.47
C ALA A 325 2.59 12.30 5.70
N VAL A 326 1.34 11.93 5.38
CA VAL A 326 0.16 12.76 5.70
C VAL A 326 -0.20 12.71 7.18
N MET A 327 -0.19 11.51 7.78
CA MET A 327 -0.53 11.34 9.20
C MET A 327 0.52 11.95 10.15
N ASP A 328 1.76 12.08 9.68
CA ASP A 328 2.89 12.66 10.43
C ASP A 328 3.10 14.14 10.13
N ALA A 329 2.39 14.70 9.15
CA ALA A 329 2.51 16.11 8.85
C ALA A 329 1.97 16.95 10.02
N ASP A 330 2.67 18.04 10.31
CA ASP A 330 2.33 18.90 11.43
C ASP A 330 0.92 19.49 11.25
N PRO A 331 0.06 19.41 12.28
CA PRO A 331 -1.24 20.05 12.25
C PRO A 331 -1.10 21.57 12.27
N GLU A 332 -2.20 22.25 11.94
CA GLU A 332 -2.34 23.69 12.06
C GLU A 332 -2.04 24.15 13.50
N GLU A 333 -1.23 25.20 13.63
CA GLU A 333 -0.76 25.66 14.93
C GLU A 333 -1.87 26.37 15.73
N ASP A 334 -2.36 25.71 16.78
CA ASP A 334 -3.31 26.27 17.74
C ASP A 334 -2.69 26.40 19.14
N LYS A 335 -1.74 27.34 19.29
CA LYS A 335 -1.02 27.59 20.55
C LYS A 335 -1.69 28.64 21.45
N GLY A 336 -2.79 29.24 20.99
CA GLY A 336 -3.49 30.29 21.74
C GLY A 336 -4.21 29.73 22.95
N GLU A 337 -4.17 30.44 24.07
CA GLU A 337 -4.82 30.03 25.33
C GLU A 337 -6.11 30.81 25.60
N LYS A 338 -6.30 31.96 24.93
CA LYS A 338 -7.46 32.83 25.16
C LYS A 338 -8.68 32.32 24.38
N VAL A 339 -9.84 32.35 25.04
CA VAL A 339 -11.13 31.97 24.44
C VAL A 339 -12.00 33.23 24.33
N LEU A 340 -12.49 33.51 23.13
CA LEU A 340 -13.38 34.64 22.85
C LEU A 340 -14.84 34.25 23.11
N GLU A 341 -15.47 34.89 24.10
CA GLU A 341 -16.92 34.76 24.36
C GLU A 341 -17.74 35.89 23.72
N LYS A 342 -17.20 37.12 23.74
CA LYS A 342 -17.78 38.31 23.11
C LYS A 342 -16.67 39.14 22.50
N VAL A 343 -16.89 39.59 21.28
CA VAL A 343 -15.99 40.43 20.50
C VAL A 343 -16.58 41.83 20.36
N THR A 344 -15.79 42.87 20.63
CA THR A 344 -16.16 44.24 20.27
C THR A 344 -15.98 44.48 18.78
N GLY A 345 -15.02 43.80 18.15
CA GLY A 345 -14.88 43.74 16.69
C GLY A 345 -13.85 44.72 16.12
N ARG A 346 -12.96 45.25 16.97
CA ARG A 346 -11.89 46.14 16.51
C ARG A 346 -10.73 45.31 15.98
N ILE A 347 -10.41 45.45 14.69
CA ILE A 347 -9.33 44.70 14.03
C ILE A 347 -8.19 45.65 13.69
N GLU A 348 -6.96 45.26 13.99
CA GLU A 348 -5.78 46.08 13.71
C GLU A 348 -4.66 45.24 13.07
N PHE A 349 -4.22 45.64 11.88
CA PHE A 349 -3.01 45.14 11.22
C PHE A 349 -1.88 46.13 11.51
N LYS A 350 -0.80 45.65 12.13
CA LYS A 350 0.39 46.44 12.49
C LYS A 350 1.62 45.94 11.77
N ASP A 351 2.12 46.73 10.83
CA ASP A 351 3.31 46.48 10.02
C ASP A 351 3.38 45.07 9.41
N VAL A 352 2.22 44.54 9.02
CA VAL A 352 2.09 43.15 8.59
C VAL A 352 2.86 42.91 7.30
N ARG A 353 3.75 41.91 7.33
CA ARG A 353 4.42 41.35 6.16
C ARG A 353 3.97 39.92 5.98
N PHE A 354 3.67 39.56 4.74
CA PHE A 354 3.25 38.20 4.44
C PHE A 354 3.73 37.73 3.08
N ARG A 355 4.15 36.47 3.05
CA ARG A 355 4.60 35.74 1.87
C ARG A 355 3.97 34.35 1.89
N TYR A 356 3.36 33.94 0.79
CA TYR A 356 2.90 32.56 0.63
C TYR A 356 4.10 31.61 0.57
N PRO A 357 4.03 30.40 1.12
CA PRO A 357 5.14 29.43 1.10
C PRO A 357 5.69 29.13 -0.29
N THR A 358 4.86 29.22 -1.33
CA THR A 358 5.21 28.95 -2.73
C THR A 358 5.74 30.17 -3.50
N SER A 359 5.79 31.35 -2.88
CA SER A 359 6.21 32.61 -3.51
C SER A 359 7.49 33.14 -2.87
N GLU A 360 8.44 33.62 -3.67
CA GLU A 360 9.61 34.35 -3.14
C GLU A 360 9.32 35.82 -2.82
N GLN A 361 8.19 36.36 -3.30
CA GLN A 361 7.84 37.76 -3.14
C GLN A 361 6.80 37.95 -2.04
N ASP A 362 7.04 38.97 -1.20
CA ASP A 362 6.07 39.45 -0.21
C ASP A 362 4.84 40.03 -0.91
N VAL A 363 3.67 39.48 -0.56
CA VAL A 363 2.38 39.96 -1.04
C VAL A 363 1.93 41.19 -0.24
N LEU A 364 2.17 41.18 1.07
CA LEU A 364 1.95 42.32 1.95
C LEU A 364 3.29 42.81 2.47
N LYS A 365 3.53 44.13 2.39
CA LYS A 365 4.77 44.79 2.80
C LYS A 365 4.42 45.94 3.75
N GLN A 366 4.64 45.74 5.05
CA GLN A 366 4.35 46.72 6.10
C GLN A 366 2.92 47.25 6.02
N PHE A 367 1.98 46.33 5.89
CA PHE A 367 0.56 46.65 5.75
C PHE A 367 -0.01 47.06 7.11
N ASN A 368 -0.61 48.25 7.14
CA ASN A 368 -1.24 48.84 8.32
C ASN A 368 -2.70 49.16 8.00
N LEU A 369 -3.63 48.69 8.83
CA LEU A 369 -5.07 48.92 8.67
C LEU A 369 -5.77 48.77 10.02
N THR A 370 -6.63 49.73 10.36
CA THR A 370 -7.51 49.65 11.53
C THR A 370 -8.97 49.64 11.06
N ILE A 371 -9.74 48.68 11.56
CA ILE A 371 -11.18 48.53 11.32
C ILE A 371 -11.89 48.69 12.65
N GLU A 372 -12.71 49.72 12.77
CA GLU A 372 -13.45 50.01 14.00
C GLU A 372 -14.73 49.16 14.11
N PRO A 373 -15.24 48.91 15.32
CA PRO A 373 -16.49 48.16 15.54
C PRO A 373 -17.66 48.69 14.70
N GLY A 374 -18.34 47.78 13.99
CA GLY A 374 -19.48 48.11 13.13
C GLY A 374 -19.12 48.84 11.82
N GLN A 375 -17.84 49.08 11.56
CA GLN A 375 -17.36 49.70 10.34
C GLN A 375 -17.28 48.68 9.19
N THR A 376 -17.79 49.06 8.02
CA THR A 376 -17.59 48.28 6.78
C THR A 376 -16.44 48.86 5.99
N VAL A 377 -15.42 48.04 5.72
CA VAL A 377 -14.24 48.43 4.95
C VAL A 377 -14.23 47.70 3.61
N ALA A 378 -14.11 48.46 2.52
CA ALA A 378 -13.98 47.91 1.17
C ALA A 378 -12.50 47.88 0.74
N LEU A 379 -11.95 46.68 0.52
CA LEU A 379 -10.61 46.50 -0.01
C LEU A 379 -10.62 46.63 -1.55
N VAL A 380 -10.07 47.72 -2.08
CA VAL A 380 -10.03 48.01 -3.52
C VAL A 380 -8.59 48.00 -4.04
N GLY A 381 -8.38 47.41 -5.22
CA GLY A 381 -7.06 47.36 -5.85
C GLY A 381 -7.03 46.44 -7.07
N ARG A 382 -5.96 46.54 -7.87
CA ARG A 382 -5.75 45.70 -9.06
C ARG A 382 -5.73 44.20 -8.73
N SER A 383 -5.99 43.32 -9.70
CA SER A 383 -5.84 41.87 -9.48
C SER A 383 -4.44 41.55 -8.95
N GLY A 384 -4.34 40.61 -7.99
CA GLY A 384 -3.07 40.26 -7.34
C GLY A 384 -2.56 41.24 -6.27
N SER A 385 -3.26 42.34 -5.97
CA SER A 385 -2.82 43.33 -4.98
C SER A 385 -2.89 42.88 -3.51
N GLY A 386 -3.10 41.59 -3.22
CA GLY A 386 -3.17 41.06 -1.85
C GLY A 386 -4.52 41.16 -1.14
N LYS A 387 -5.61 41.57 -1.80
CA LYS A 387 -6.95 41.71 -1.18
C LYS A 387 -7.44 40.41 -0.51
N SER A 388 -7.44 39.31 -1.26
CA SER A 388 -7.83 38.00 -0.73
C SER A 388 -6.88 37.50 0.35
N THR A 389 -5.60 37.87 0.27
CA THR A 389 -4.60 37.56 1.30
C THR A 389 -4.95 38.23 2.63
N VAL A 390 -5.32 39.52 2.62
CA VAL A 390 -5.77 40.22 3.85
C VAL A 390 -6.96 39.50 4.47
N ALA A 391 -7.95 39.10 3.66
CA ALA A 391 -9.11 38.34 4.14
C ALA A 391 -8.73 36.96 4.70
N ASN A 392 -7.79 36.24 4.06
CA ASN A 392 -7.36 34.90 4.48
C ASN A 392 -6.48 34.90 5.75
N LEU A 393 -5.84 36.03 6.08
CA LEU A 393 -5.06 36.17 7.31
C LEU A 393 -5.93 36.33 8.57
N LEU A 394 -7.13 36.89 8.44
CA LEU A 394 -8.06 37.10 9.57
C LEU A 394 -8.50 35.79 10.27
N PRO A 395 -8.96 34.74 9.57
CA PRO A 395 -9.27 33.46 10.19
C PRO A 395 -8.03 32.60 10.48
N ARG A 396 -6.83 33.18 10.33
CA ARG A 396 -5.53 32.50 10.47
C ARG A 396 -5.43 31.24 9.58
N PHE A 397 -5.86 31.31 8.32
CA PHE A 397 -5.49 30.27 7.33
C PHE A 397 -4.01 30.30 6.99
N TYR A 398 -3.40 31.46 7.23
CA TYR A 398 -1.99 31.73 7.08
C TYR A 398 -1.54 32.62 8.24
N GLU A 399 -0.28 32.46 8.64
CA GLU A 399 0.35 33.32 9.65
C GLU A 399 1.17 34.43 8.97
N PRO A 400 1.17 35.66 9.51
CA PRO A 400 2.03 36.73 9.01
C PRO A 400 3.50 36.37 9.21
N SER A 401 4.35 36.72 8.24
CA SER A 401 5.79 36.50 8.32
C SER A 401 6.49 37.50 9.24
N ALA A 402 5.91 38.69 9.42
CA ALA A 402 6.29 39.69 10.41
C ALA A 402 5.12 40.65 10.70
N GLY A 403 5.21 41.39 11.80
CA GLY A 403 4.13 42.26 12.28
C GLY A 403 3.09 41.49 13.10
N SER A 404 1.98 42.13 13.46
CA SER A 404 0.88 41.50 14.20
C SER A 404 -0.47 41.86 13.60
N ILE A 405 -1.41 40.94 13.76
CA ILE A 405 -2.83 41.18 13.55
C ILE A 405 -3.49 41.01 14.91
N GLU A 406 -4.28 41.98 15.32
CA GLU A 406 -4.91 42.02 16.63
C GLU A 406 -6.43 42.13 16.49
N LEU A 407 -7.15 41.45 17.38
CA LEU A 407 -8.59 41.57 17.57
C LEU A 407 -8.83 42.03 19.01
N ASP A 408 -9.47 43.19 19.14
CA ASP A 408 -9.74 43.87 20.41
C ASP A 408 -8.45 44.12 21.23
N GLY A 409 -7.34 44.43 20.53
CA GLY A 409 -6.04 44.75 21.13
C GLY A 409 -5.21 43.55 21.55
N VAL A 410 -5.63 42.33 21.21
CA VAL A 410 -4.91 41.08 21.51
C VAL A 410 -4.49 40.41 20.19
N PRO A 411 -3.24 39.93 20.06
CA PRO A 411 -2.79 39.22 18.87
C PRO A 411 -3.65 38.00 18.55
N LEU A 412 -3.96 37.79 17.27
CA LEU A 412 -4.76 36.63 16.83
C LEU A 412 -4.13 35.28 17.22
N ALA A 413 -2.80 35.23 17.32
CA ALA A 413 -2.05 34.05 17.73
C ALA A 413 -2.29 33.63 19.20
N ASP A 414 -2.73 34.56 20.05
CA ASP A 414 -3.02 34.29 21.46
C ASP A 414 -4.39 33.61 21.68
N TYR A 415 -5.27 33.67 20.68
CA TYR A 415 -6.60 33.07 20.74
C TYR A 415 -6.59 31.63 20.21
N THR A 416 -7.42 30.79 20.82
CA THR A 416 -7.73 29.47 20.26
C THR A 416 -8.39 29.63 18.89
N LEU A 417 -7.95 28.87 17.89
CA LEU A 417 -8.43 28.98 16.50
C LEU A 417 -9.94 28.83 16.40
N ARG A 418 -10.52 27.90 17.15
CA ARG A 418 -11.97 27.68 17.18
C ARG A 418 -12.72 28.94 17.63
N SER A 419 -12.32 29.52 18.77
CA SER A 419 -13.03 30.70 19.30
C SER A 419 -12.88 31.92 18.39
N LEU A 420 -11.74 32.08 17.72
CA LEU A 420 -11.53 33.12 16.71
C LEU A 420 -12.44 32.93 15.51
N ARG A 421 -12.47 31.72 14.95
CA ARG A 421 -13.25 31.40 13.73
C ARG A 421 -14.76 31.43 13.96
N ASP A 422 -15.22 31.13 15.18
CA ASP A 422 -16.64 31.23 15.56
C ASP A 422 -17.17 32.69 15.47
N GLN A 423 -16.28 33.70 15.46
CA GLN A 423 -16.64 35.12 15.32
C GLN A 423 -16.60 35.62 13.86
N ILE A 424 -16.23 34.77 12.89
CA ILE A 424 -16.02 35.17 11.49
C ILE A 424 -17.06 34.49 10.59
N GLY A 425 -17.87 35.30 9.91
CA GLY A 425 -18.72 34.86 8.81
C GLY A 425 -18.02 35.03 7.46
N LEU A 426 -18.03 33.98 6.61
CA LEU A 426 -17.46 34.03 5.27
C LEU A 426 -18.55 33.82 4.21
N VAL A 427 -18.61 34.72 3.23
CA VAL A 427 -19.47 34.60 2.05
C VAL A 427 -18.61 34.63 0.80
N THR A 428 -18.59 33.53 0.06
CA THR A 428 -17.77 33.34 -1.15
C THR A 428 -18.61 33.45 -2.43
N GLN A 429 -17.96 33.73 -3.56
CA GLN A 429 -18.63 33.75 -4.87
C GLN A 429 -19.03 32.35 -5.36
N HIS A 430 -18.36 31.32 -4.86
CA HIS A 430 -18.69 29.91 -5.10
C HIS A 430 -19.40 29.42 -3.84
N VAL A 431 -20.71 29.16 -3.95
CA VAL A 431 -21.54 28.59 -2.88
C VAL A 431 -21.59 27.08 -3.03
#